data_AF-A0A8S3WHG0-F1
#
_entry.id   AF-A0A8S3WHG0-F1
#
_cell.length_a   1.000
_cell.length_b   1.000
_cell.length_c   1.000
_cell.angle_alpha   90.00
_cell.angle_beta   90.00
_cell.angle_gamma   90.00
#
_symmetry.space_group_name_H-M   'P 1'
#
loop_
_entity.id
_entity.type
_entity.pdbx_description
1 polymer ?
#
loop_
_entity_poly.entity_id
_entity_poly.type
_entity_poly.pdbx_seq_one_letter_code
_entity_poly.pdbx_strand_id
1 'polypeptide(L)'
;MERPIASGTGPAPNQADTVTFWRGLWSEPVNHSEGSWTEVLASQCASITPMDPVIITPDDVAEAVHRAPNWKSPGIDGLQHYWLKGFVVGHTVLARQFQEALNQ
;
A
#
# COMPACT_ATOMS: atom_id res chain seq x y z
N MET A 1 -3.31 -39.49 4.95
CA MET A 1 -3.44 -38.63 3.76
C MET A 1 -2.27 -37.65 3.82
N GLU A 2 -1.10 -38.08 3.35
CA GLU A 2 0.14 -37.29 3.45
C GLU A 2 0.20 -36.25 2.33
N ARG A 3 0.52 -35.01 2.68
CA ARG A 3 0.74 -33.92 1.72
C ARG A 3 2.08 -34.16 1.04
N PRO A 4 2.23 -33.96 -0.29
CA PRO A 4 3.55 -34.05 -0.90
C PRO A 4 4.39 -32.89 -0.38
N ILE A 5 5.49 -33.23 0.31
CA ILE A 5 6.54 -32.28 0.62
C ILE A 5 7.23 -32.02 -0.71
N ALA A 6 6.96 -30.87 -1.34
CA ALA A 6 7.73 -30.44 -2.50
C ALA A 6 9.14 -30.11 -2.03
N SER A 7 9.99 -31.13 -1.92
CA SER A 7 11.44 -30.95 -1.80
C SER A 7 11.93 -30.46 -3.16
N GLY A 8 12.16 -29.15 -3.27
CA GLY A 8 12.81 -28.53 -4.42
C GLY A 8 14.25 -29.03 -4.52
N THR A 9 14.46 -30.12 -5.24
CA THR A 9 15.77 -30.76 -5.48
C THR A 9 16.52 -30.12 -6.66
N GLY A 10 16.61 -28.79 -6.67
CA GLY A 10 17.40 -28.03 -7.65
C GLY A 10 18.53 -27.25 -6.97
N PRO A 11 19.69 -27.05 -7.62
CA PRO A 11 20.71 -26.14 -7.10
C PRO A 11 20.12 -24.74 -6.91
N ALA A 12 20.49 -24.07 -5.81
CA ALA A 12 20.03 -22.71 -5.54
C ALA A 12 20.42 -21.78 -6.71
N PRO A 13 19.50 -20.91 -7.18
CA PRO A 13 19.80 -20.00 -8.27
C PRO A 13 20.90 -19.02 -7.87
N ASN A 14 21.75 -18.65 -8.82
CA ASN A 14 22.82 -17.70 -8.54
C ASN A 14 22.22 -16.28 -8.33
N GLN A 15 22.98 -15.40 -7.67
CA GLN A 15 22.52 -14.04 -7.34
C GLN A 15 22.16 -13.22 -8.60
N ALA A 16 22.98 -13.29 -9.65
CA ALA A 16 22.73 -12.59 -10.91
C ALA A 16 21.47 -13.12 -11.61
N ASP A 17 21.21 -14.43 -11.58
CA ASP A 17 19.99 -15.01 -12.17
C ASP A 17 18.75 -14.53 -11.42
N THR A 18 18.83 -14.49 -10.09
CA THR A 18 17.76 -13.99 -9.22
C THR A 18 17.49 -12.50 -9.49
N VAL A 19 18.54 -11.69 -9.57
CA VAL A 19 18.42 -10.24 -9.88
C VAL A 19 17.84 -10.03 -11.26
N THR A 20 18.27 -10.80 -12.27
CA THR A 20 17.79 -10.69 -13.64
C THR A 20 16.31 -11.05 -13.73
N PHE A 21 15.91 -12.14 -13.09
CA PHE A 21 14.51 -12.56 -13.02
C PHE A 21 13.61 -11.47 -12.42
N TRP A 22 13.94 -10.97 -11.22
CA TRP A 22 13.10 -9.97 -10.55
C TRP A 22 13.14 -8.60 -11.25
N ARG A 23 14.27 -8.23 -11.86
CA ARG A 23 14.39 -6.99 -12.63
C ARG A 23 13.43 -6.99 -13.83
N GLY A 24 13.37 -8.09 -14.58
CA GLY A 24 12.43 -8.20 -15.72
C GLY A 24 10.97 -8.10 -15.28
N LEU A 25 10.63 -8.53 -14.06
CA LEU A 25 9.27 -8.44 -13.55
C LEU A 25 8.91 -7.06 -12.98
N TRP A 26 9.85 -6.39 -12.30
CA TRP A 26 9.55 -5.19 -11.50
C TRP A 26 10.16 -3.90 -12.00
N SER A 27 11.19 -3.95 -12.85
CA SER A 27 11.92 -2.77 -13.31
C SER A 27 11.68 -2.45 -14.78
N GLU A 28 11.24 -3.43 -15.57
CA GLU A 28 10.94 -3.22 -16.99
C GLU A 28 9.46 -2.86 -17.17
N PRO A 29 9.14 -1.75 -17.86
CA PRO A 29 7.76 -1.41 -18.16
C PRO A 29 7.18 -2.44 -19.13
N VAL A 30 6.13 -3.16 -18.71
CA VAL A 30 5.38 -4.08 -19.56
C VAL A 30 3.98 -3.53 -19.78
N ASN A 31 3.52 -3.51 -21.04
CA ASN A 31 2.12 -3.23 -21.35
C ASN A 31 1.30 -4.49 -21.06
N HIS A 32 0.65 -4.52 -19.90
CA HIS A 32 -0.28 -5.59 -19.56
C HIS A 32 -1.57 -5.41 -20.36
N SER A 33 -1.91 -6.37 -21.20
CA SER A 33 -3.27 -6.50 -21.73
C SER A 33 -4.13 -7.14 -20.64
N GLU A 34 -5.21 -6.48 -20.24
CA GLU A 34 -6.18 -7.10 -19.36
C GLU A 34 -6.76 -8.35 -20.03
N GLY A 35 -6.83 -9.45 -19.28
CA GLY A 35 -7.44 -10.70 -19.75
C GLY A 35 -8.94 -10.70 -19.52
N SER A 36 -9.66 -11.60 -20.18
CA SER A 36 -11.13 -11.76 -20.04
C SER A 36 -11.63 -11.99 -18.62
N TRP A 37 -10.75 -12.35 -17.67
CA TRP A 37 -11.10 -12.47 -16.25
C TRP A 37 -11.55 -11.15 -15.63
N THR A 38 -11.10 -9.99 -16.14
CA THR A 38 -11.54 -8.68 -15.62
C THR A 38 -13.00 -8.40 -15.94
N GLU A 39 -13.48 -8.80 -17.12
CA GLU A 39 -14.90 -8.74 -17.50
C GLU A 39 -15.76 -9.65 -16.60
N VAL A 40 -15.28 -10.86 -16.32
CA VAL A 40 -15.95 -11.79 -15.40
C VAL A 40 -16.04 -11.19 -14.00
N LEU A 41 -14.95 -10.63 -13.48
CA LEU A 41 -14.98 -9.95 -12.18
C LEU A 41 -15.87 -8.70 -12.19
N ALA A 42 -15.83 -7.89 -13.24
CA ALA A 42 -16.71 -6.73 -13.36
C ALA A 42 -18.18 -7.13 -13.30
N SER A 43 -18.55 -8.23 -13.97
CA SER A 43 -19.92 -8.79 -13.90
C SER A 43 -20.29 -9.31 -12.51
N GLN A 44 -19.36 -9.96 -11.81
CA GLN A 44 -19.56 -10.47 -10.45
C GLN A 44 -19.69 -9.32 -9.44
N CYS A 45 -18.96 -8.23 -9.66
CA CYS A 45 -18.95 -7.05 -8.81
C CYS A 45 -20.05 -6.04 -9.16
N ALA A 46 -20.80 -6.22 -10.24
CA ALA A 46 -21.81 -5.26 -10.71
C ALA A 46 -22.93 -4.98 -9.69
N SER A 47 -23.20 -5.95 -8.81
CA SER A 47 -24.19 -5.82 -7.73
C SER A 47 -23.60 -5.25 -6.43
N ILE A 48 -22.28 -5.09 -6.34
CA ILE A 48 -21.61 -4.57 -5.16
C ILE A 48 -21.77 -3.05 -5.15
N THR A 49 -22.33 -2.53 -4.08
CA THR A 49 -22.42 -1.09 -3.86
C THR A 49 -21.01 -0.50 -3.79
N PRO A 50 -20.70 0.56 -4.57
CA PRO A 50 -19.44 1.26 -4.45
C PRO A 50 -19.20 1.74 -3.02
N MET A 51 -17.93 1.77 -2.60
CA MET A 51 -17.56 2.36 -1.32
C MET A 51 -17.93 3.85 -1.34
N ASP A 52 -18.52 4.32 -0.24
CA ASP A 52 -18.85 5.73 -0.09
C ASP A 52 -17.59 6.61 -0.20
N PRO A 53 -17.74 7.87 -0.67
CA PRO A 53 -16.62 8.81 -0.71
C PRO A 53 -15.98 8.95 0.68
N VAL A 54 -14.68 8.68 0.75
CA VAL A 54 -13.91 8.85 1.98
C VAL A 54 -13.56 10.33 2.12
N ILE A 55 -14.01 10.93 3.23
CA ILE A 55 -13.67 12.30 3.61
C ILE A 55 -12.76 12.25 4.82
N ILE A 56 -11.52 12.71 4.67
CA ILE A 56 -10.54 12.78 5.75
C ILE A 56 -10.62 14.15 6.41
N THR A 57 -11.01 14.15 7.68
CA THR A 57 -11.14 15.34 8.52
C THR A 57 -9.92 15.54 9.42
N PRO A 58 -9.74 16.74 10.01
CA PRO A 58 -8.70 16.98 11.00
C PRO A 58 -8.83 16.06 12.24
N ASP A 59 -10.04 15.68 12.62
CA ASP A 59 -10.29 14.80 13.77
C ASP A 59 -9.81 13.37 13.48
N ASP A 60 -9.99 12.88 12.25
CA ASP A 60 -9.45 11.59 11.81
C ASP A 60 -7.92 11.56 11.92
N VAL A 61 -7.27 12.67 11.53
CA VAL A 61 -5.81 12.82 11.66
C VAL A 61 -5.40 12.88 13.13
N ALA A 62 -6.13 13.64 13.95
CA ALA A 62 -5.86 13.73 15.38
C ALA A 62 -5.96 12.37 16.07
N GLU A 63 -6.99 11.58 15.75
CA GLU A 63 -7.16 10.23 16.29
C GLU A 63 -6.06 9.28 15.81
N ALA A 64 -5.73 9.29 14.52
CA ALA A 64 -4.68 8.45 13.96
C ALA A 64 -3.31 8.77 14.59
N VAL A 65 -2.97 10.05 14.68
CA VAL A 65 -1.72 10.52 15.27
C VAL A 65 -1.67 10.20 16.77
N HIS A 66 -2.78 10.35 17.50
CA HIS A 66 -2.87 10.00 18.92
C HIS A 66 -2.52 8.53 19.19
N ARG A 67 -3.04 7.62 18.35
CA ARG A 67 -2.80 6.17 18.43
C ARG A 67 -1.36 5.77 18.02
N ALA A 68 -0.63 6.63 17.31
CA ALA A 68 0.71 6.33 16.85
C ALA A 68 1.75 6.30 18.00
N PRO A 69 2.72 5.37 18.02
CA PRO A 69 3.78 5.36 19.02
C PRO A 69 4.68 6.60 18.89
N ASN A 70 4.98 7.27 20.01
CA ASN A 70 5.71 8.55 20.03
C ASN A 70 7.07 8.51 19.31
N TRP A 71 7.80 7.41 19.47
CA TRP A 71 9.21 7.27 19.06
C TRP A 71 9.39 6.26 17.93
N LYS A 72 8.44 6.19 17.00
CA LYS A 72 8.61 5.38 15.78
C LYS A 72 9.60 6.08 14.86
N SER A 73 10.44 5.33 14.16
CA SER A 73 11.41 5.88 13.20
C SER A 73 10.76 6.92 12.28
N PRO A 74 11.36 8.12 12.13
CA PRO A 74 10.75 9.19 11.35
C PRO A 74 10.90 8.89 9.85
N GLY A 75 10.08 9.56 9.04
CA GLY A 75 10.22 9.53 7.58
C GLY A 75 11.43 10.34 7.10
N ILE A 76 11.46 10.58 5.79
CA ILE A 76 12.49 11.43 5.14
C ILE A 76 12.44 12.89 5.61
N ASP A 77 11.33 13.30 6.22
CA ASP A 77 11.12 14.62 6.82
C ASP A 77 11.74 14.75 8.22
N GLY A 78 12.20 13.65 8.83
CA GLY A 78 12.76 13.62 10.18
C GLY A 78 11.73 13.85 11.30
N LEU A 79 10.44 13.92 10.99
CA LEU A 79 9.41 14.28 11.96
C LEU A 79 8.93 13.06 12.76
N GLN A 80 9.10 13.12 14.07
CA GLN A 80 8.62 12.09 15.00
C GLN A 80 7.12 12.25 15.28
N HIS A 81 6.43 11.13 15.52
CA HIS A 81 5.01 11.15 15.89
C HIS A 81 4.75 11.95 17.18
N TYR A 82 5.70 11.97 18.12
CA TYR A 82 5.62 12.80 19.32
C TYR A 82 5.30 14.27 18.99
N TRP A 83 5.97 14.83 17.97
CA TRP A 83 5.77 16.20 17.55
C TRP A 83 4.46 16.37 16.78
N LEU A 84 4.10 15.40 15.95
CA LEU A 84 2.81 15.40 15.24
C LEU A 84 1.63 15.43 16.21
N LYS A 85 1.73 14.78 17.37
CA LYS A 85 0.70 14.86 18.42
C LYS A 85 0.54 16.27 18.99
N GLY A 86 1.65 17.00 19.15
CA GLY A 86 1.64 18.35 19.70
C GLY A 86 1.24 19.43 18.70
N PHE A 87 1.48 19.23 17.40
CA PHE A 87 1.21 20.21 16.35
C PHE A 87 -0.20 20.10 15.77
N VAL A 88 -1.21 20.42 16.57
CA VAL A 88 -2.63 20.36 16.19
C VAL A 88 -2.96 21.21 14.96
N VAL A 89 -2.31 22.38 14.81
CA VAL A 89 -2.47 23.23 13.61
C VAL A 89 -2.13 22.46 12.33
N GLY A 90 -1.13 21.57 12.40
CA GLY A 90 -0.70 20.74 11.27
C GLY A 90 -1.72 19.67 10.86
N HIS A 91 -2.62 19.26 11.75
CA HIS A 91 -3.64 18.23 11.43
C HIS A 91 -4.58 18.68 10.33
N THR A 92 -4.90 19.98 10.27
CA THR A 92 -5.72 20.56 9.20
C THR A 92 -5.05 20.48 7.83
N VAL A 93 -3.74 20.74 7.78
CA VAL A 93 -2.95 20.67 6.54
C VAL A 93 -2.80 19.21 6.09
N LEU A 94 -2.52 18.29 7.02
CA LEU A 94 -2.42 16.86 6.75
C LEU A 94 -3.74 16.29 6.22
N ALA A 95 -4.87 16.63 6.85
CA ALA A 95 -6.18 16.19 6.38
C ALA A 95 -6.45 16.63 4.94
N ARG A 96 -6.16 17.90 4.62
CA ARG A 96 -6.26 18.42 3.25
C ARG A 96 -5.37 17.64 2.27
N GLN A 97 -4.11 17.42 2.61
CA GLN A 97 -3.16 16.71 1.74
C GLN A 97 -3.56 15.24 1.53
N PHE A 98 -4.02 14.57 2.58
CA PHE A 98 -4.52 13.20 2.47
C PHE A 98 -5.78 13.13 1.60
N GLN A 99 -6.68 14.10 1.74
CA GLN A 99 -7.86 14.18 0.85
C GLN A 99 -7.46 14.44 -0.60
N GLU A 100 -6.50 15.34 -0.84
CA GLU A 100 -5.98 15.61 -2.19
C GLU A 100 -5.40 14.35 -2.84
N ALA A 101 -4.70 13.50 -2.08
CA ALA A 101 -4.15 12.24 -2.56
C ALA A 101 -5.22 11.19 -2.93
N LEU A 102 -6.38 11.19 -2.24
CA LEU A 102 -7.51 10.31 -2.57
C LEU A 102 -8.29 10.75 -3.82
N ASN A 103 -8.21 12.03 -4.16
CA ASN A 103 -8.93 12.61 -5.29
C ASN A 103 -8.14 12.55 -6.61
N GLN A 104 -6.94 11.96 -6.62
CA GLN A 104 -6.09 11.76 -7.80
C GLN A 104 -6.46 10.50 -8.56
#